data_AF-A0A6G1BVT4-F1
#
_entry.id   AF-A0A6G1BVT4-F1
#
_cell.length_a   1.000
_cell.length_b   1.000
_cell.length_c   1.000
_cell.angle_alpha   90.00
_cell.angle_beta   90.00
_cell.angle_gamma   90.00
#
_symmetry.space_group_name_H-M   'P 1'
#
loop_
_entity.id
_entity.type
_entity.pdbx_description
1 polymer ?
#
loop_
_entity_poly.entity_id
_entity_poly.type
_entity_poly.pdbx_seq_one_letter_code
_entity_poly.pdbx_strand_id
1 'polypeptide(L)' 'MRLYSGSMDHTIRVRAATETGSLAVTYTHNEDHGALALAGIQDAQLKPILLCSTNGNAVHLYELPSFADRDWSLYI' A
#
# COMPACT_ATOMS: atom_id res chain seq x y z
N MET A 1 12.36 9.86 0.61
CA MET A 1 10.90 10.07 0.63
C MET A 1 10.27 9.15 -0.41
N ARG A 2 9.20 8.43 -0.08
CA ARG A 2 8.45 7.56 -1.01
C ARG A 2 6.99 7.98 -1.01
N LEU A 3 6.35 7.90 -2.17
CA LEU A 3 4.91 8.10 -2.34
C LEU A 3 4.26 6.73 -2.58
N TYR A 4 3.20 6.44 -1.82
CA TYR A 4 2.38 5.25 -1.98
C TYR A 4 1.06 5.67 -2.61
N SER A 5 0.68 5.04 -3.72
CA SER A 5 -0.56 5.33 -4.43
C SER A 5 -1.30 4.04 -4.74
N GLY A 6 -2.55 3.95 -4.29
CA GLY A 6 -3.49 2.87 -4.65
C GLY A 6 -4.36 3.31 -5.83
N SER A 7 -4.84 2.35 -6.61
CA SER A 7 -5.66 2.62 -7.78
C SER A 7 -6.70 1.51 -8.01
N MET A 8 -7.78 1.88 -8.70
CA MET A 8 -8.85 0.96 -9.11
C MET A 8 -8.38 -0.03 -10.21
N ASP A 9 -7.15 0.10 -10.70
CA ASP A 9 -6.49 -0.87 -11.60
C ASP A 9 -5.83 -2.03 -10.85
N HIS A 10 -6.20 -2.26 -9.58
CA HIS A 10 -5.74 -3.37 -8.75
C HIS A 10 -4.25 -3.28 -8.39
N THR A 11 -3.71 -2.06 -8.31
CA THR A 11 -2.30 -1.86 -7.96
C THR A 11 -2.10 -0.87 -6.82
N ILE A 12 -1.11 -1.16 -6.01
CA ILE A 12 -0.44 -0.19 -5.14
C ILE A 12 0.95 0.04 -5.69
N ARG A 13 1.25 1.29 -6.05
CA ARG A 13 2.55 1.69 -6.61
C ARG A 13 3.33 2.51 -5.60
N VAL A 14 4.60 2.16 -5.46
CA VAL A 14 5.59 2.94 -4.71
C VAL A 14 6.38 3.75 -5.70
N ARG A 15 6.46 5.07 -5.46
CA ARG A 15 7.20 6.01 -6.29
C ARG A 15 8.29 6.70 -5.48
N ALA A 16 9.42 6.97 -6.13
CA ALA A 16 10.52 7.73 -5.59
C ALA A 16 10.95 8.83 -6.56
N ALA A 17 11.54 9.89 -6.02
CA ALA A 17 12.12 10.94 -6.82
C ALA A 17 13.34 10.40 -7.59
N THR A 18 13.39 10.69 -8.88
CA THR A 18 14.57 10.49 -9.72
C THR A 18 15.54 11.65 -9.55
N GLU A 19 16.74 11.52 -10.12
CA GLU A 19 17.73 12.59 -10.14
C GLU A 19 17.21 13.88 -10.80
N THR A 20 16.23 13.77 -11.70
CA THR A 20 15.60 14.91 -12.38
C THR A 20 14.41 15.50 -11.61
N GLY A 21 14.10 14.97 -10.41
CA GLY A 21 13.02 15.44 -9.55
C GLY A 21 11.63 14.89 -9.90
N SER A 22 11.51 14.06 -10.94
CA SER A 22 10.25 13.39 -11.29
C SER A 22 9.99 12.16 -10.42
N LEU A 23 8.72 11.75 -10.26
CA LEU A 23 8.36 10.54 -9.49
C LEU A 23 8.26 9.31 -10.41
N ALA A 24 9.25 8.43 -10.34
CA ALA A 24 9.24 7.14 -11.05
C ALA A 24 8.70 6.03 -10.14
N VAL A 25 7.97 5.07 -10.73
CA VAL A 25 7.54 3.86 -10.02
C VAL A 25 8.75 2.97 -9.79
N THR A 26 9.00 2.62 -8.53
CA THR A 26 10.11 1.75 -8.12
C THR A 26 9.64 0.37 -7.72
N TYR A 27 8.35 0.21 -7.39
CA TYR A 27 7.75 -1.07 -7.02
C TYR A 27 6.24 -1.03 -7.24
N THR A 28 5.66 -2.18 -7.59
CA THR A 28 4.22 -2.37 -7.76
C THR A 28 3.82 -3.63 -7.00
N HIS A 29 2.88 -3.47 -6.07
CA HIS A 29 2.14 -4.55 -5.43
C HIS A 29 0.79 -4.70 -6.11
N ASN A 30 0.36 -5.93 -6.34
CA ASN A 30 -0.94 -6.22 -6.92
C ASN A 30 -1.93 -6.55 -5.80
N GLU A 31 -3.11 -5.97 -5.88
CA GLU A 31 -4.26 -6.32 -5.05
C GLU A 31 -5.22 -7.20 -5.84
N ASP A 32 -6.02 -8.01 -5.15
CA ASP A 32 -7.08 -8.77 -5.81
C ASP A 32 -8.24 -7.86 -6.24
N HIS A 33 -8.46 -6.77 -5.50
CA HIS A 33 -9.50 -5.78 -5.74
C HIS A 33 -8.91 -4.37 -5.85
N GLY A 34 -9.55 -3.48 -6.61
CA GLY A 34 -9.11 -2.08 -6.71
C GLY A 34 -8.92 -1.39 -5.36
N ALA A 35 -7.82 -0.67 -5.18
CA ALA A 35 -7.53 0.05 -3.93
C ALA A 35 -8.27 1.40 -3.90
N LEU A 36 -9.02 1.63 -2.82
CA LEU A 36 -9.89 2.80 -2.62
C LEU A 36 -9.22 3.88 -1.78
N ALA A 37 -8.55 3.48 -0.70
CA ALA A 37 -7.89 4.40 0.21
C ALA A 37 -6.67 3.73 0.85
N LEU A 38 -5.62 4.53 1.07
CA LEU A 38 -4.40 4.10 1.74
C LEU A 38 -4.15 4.95 2.99
N ALA A 39 -3.70 4.31 4.07
CA ALA A 39 -3.24 5.01 5.27
C ALA A 39 -1.98 4.35 5.83
N GLY A 40 -1.01 5.16 6.25
CA GLY A 40 0.18 4.68 6.96
C GLY A 40 -0.04 4.72 8.46
N ILE A 41 0.24 3.63 9.15
CA ILE A 41 0.23 3.54 10.62
C ILE A 41 1.52 2.89 11.13
N GLN A 42 1.68 2.87 12.45
CA GLN A 42 2.70 2.07 13.12
C GLN A 42 2.03 1.04 14.01
N ASP A 43 2.59 -0.16 14.09
CA ASP A 43 2.16 -1.14 15.09
C ASP A 43 2.74 -0.84 16.48
N ALA A 44 2.43 -1.71 17.46
CA ALA A 44 2.92 -1.57 18.83
C ALA A 44 4.45 -1.65 18.96
N GLN A 45 5.14 -2.22 17.97
CA GLN A 45 6.61 -2.30 17.90
C GLN A 45 7.19 -1.18 17.02
N LEU A 46 6.39 -0.16 16.69
CA LEU A 46 6.73 0.98 15.84
C LEU A 46 7.09 0.61 14.40
N LYS A 47 6.75 -0.60 13.94
CA LYS A 47 6.97 -1.02 12.56
C LYS A 47 5.93 -0.36 11.64
N PRO A 48 6.33 0.13 10.46
CA PRO A 48 5.41 0.80 9.53
C PRO A 48 4.48 -0.19 8.83
N ILE A 49 3.18 0.12 8.85
CA ILE A 49 2.13 -0.68 8.21
C ILE A 49 1.36 0.19 7.24
N LEU A 50 1.05 -0.36 6.06
CA LEU A 50 0.14 0.23 5.10
C LEU A 50 -1.23 -0.44 5.23
N LEU A 51 -2.26 0.36 5.53
CA LEU A 51 -3.65 -0.04 5.42
C LEU A 51 -4.12 0.21 3.98
N CYS A 52 -4.81 -0.76 3.39
CA CYS A 52 -5.44 -0.64 2.08
C CYS A 52 -6.91 -1.03 2.16
N SER A 53 -7.82 -0.05 2.04
CA SER A 53 -9.24 -0.36 1.82
C SER A 53 -9.43 -0.71 0.35
N THR A 54 -10.08 -1.84 0.08
CA THR A 54 -10.27 -2.36 -1.27
C THR A 54 -11.74 -2.35 -1.67
N ASN A 55 -11.99 -2.39 -2.98
CA ASN A 55 -13.33 -2.49 -3.55
C ASN A 55 -13.97 -3.88 -3.34
N GLY A 56 -13.28 -4.81 -2.69
CA GLY A 56 -13.78 -6.13 -2.29
C GLY A 56 -14.35 -6.16 -0.87
N ASN A 57 -14.74 -5.01 -0.31
CA ASN A 57 -15.26 -4.90 1.06
C ASN A 57 -14.28 -5.38 2.14
N ALA A 58 -12.98 -5.24 1.90
CA ALA A 58 -11.94 -5.63 2.84
C ALA A 58 -10.95 -4.49 3.07
N VAL A 59 -10.33 -4.49 4.25
CA VAL A 59 -9.13 -3.71 4.55
C VAL A 59 -7.96 -4.69 4.73
N HIS A 60 -6.95 -4.58 3.89
CA HIS A 60 -5.70 -5.33 3.97
C HIS A 60 -4.62 -4.56 4.74
N LEU A 61 -3.75 -5.30 5.43
CA LEU A 61 -2.67 -4.77 6.25
C LEU A 61 -1.34 -5.31 5.74
N TYR A 62 -0.48 -4.41 5.24
CA TYR A 62 0.82 -4.78 4.69
C TYR A 62 1.97 -4.27 5.54
N GLU A 63 2.90 -5.16 5.88
CA GLU A 63 4.18 -4.76 6.47
C GLU A 63 5.04 -4.04 5.44
N LEU A 64 5.58 -2.87 5.78
CA LEU A 64 6.50 -2.16 4.91
C LEU A 64 7.97 -2.43 5.30
N PRO A 65 8.88 -2.52 4.32
CA PRO A 65 8.67 -2.31 2.88
C PRO A 65 8.33 -3.58 2.09
N SER A 66 8.18 -4.74 2.74
CA SER A 66 8.06 -6.05 2.09
C SER A 66 6.72 -6.29 1.40
N PHE A 67 5.68 -5.57 1.80
CA PHE A 67 4.28 -5.86 1.47
C PHE A 67 3.84 -7.27 1.90
N ALA A 68 4.43 -7.78 2.98
CA ALA A 68 3.93 -9.03 3.59
C ALA A 68 2.55 -8.77 4.18
N ASP A 69 1.56 -9.55 3.75
CA ASP A 69 0.22 -9.54 4.33
C ASP A 69 0.29 -10.05 5.78
N ARG A 70 -0.52 -9.46 6.66
CA ARG A 70 -0.65 -9.92 8.06
C ARG A 70 -1.74 -10.97 8.25
N ASP A 71 -2.29 -11.52 7.16
CA ASP A 71 -3.34 -12.55 7.12
C ASP A 71 -4.63 -12.16 7.85
N TRP A 72 -4.82 -10.86 8.13
CA TRP A 72 -6.02 -10.32 8.80
C TRP A 72 -6.71 -9.30 7.89
N SER A 73 -7.50 -9.79 6.95
CA SER A 73 -8.44 -8.93 6.20
C SER A 73 -9.63 -8.60 7.11
N LEU A 74 -9.81 -7.31 7.40
CA LEU A 74 -11.03 -6.86 8.08
C LEU A 74 -12.11 -6.63 7.02
N TYR A 75 -13.15 -7.44 7.04
CA TYR A 75 -14.32 -7.24 6.18
C TYR A 75 -15.20 -6.11 6.73
N ILE A 76 -15.61 -5.18 5.88
CA ILE A 76 -16.44 -4.01 6.21
C ILE A 76 -17.75 -3.96 5.41
#